data_AF-A0A199XRA7-F1
#
_entry.id   AF-A0A199XRA7-F1
#
_cell.length_a   1.000
_cell.length_b   1.000
_cell.length_c   1.000
_cell.angle_alpha   90.00
_cell.angle_beta   90.00
_cell.angle_gamma   90.00
#
_symmetry.space_group_name_H-M   'P 1'
#
loop_
_entity.id
_entity.type
_entity.pdbx_description
1 polymer ?
#
loop_
_entity_poly.entity_id
_entity_poly.type
_entity_poly.pdbx_seq_one_letter_code
_entity_poly.pdbx_strand_id
1 'polypeptide(L)'
;MVKIKQSLGLETILPLRELSKVFKKYNLQKLNYLNILMVKTKKYTTKKEVTQLAYEITGFAIKVHKALGPGLLESIYEQCLKYELEQNGYDVKQQLVVKIDYYDLELESDLRIDLLVNDCVVVELKAIENLLPIHEAQLLTYMKLLQRPQGLLINFNTLNITKSMKPIVNEYFARLID
;
A
#
# COMPACT_ATOMS: atom_id res chain seq x y z
N MET A 1 14.83 -5.05 5.92
CA MET A 1 15.68 -4.89 7.12
C MET A 1 14.77 -5.06 8.33
N VAL A 2 15.14 -5.86 9.33
CA VAL A 2 14.28 -6.20 10.48
C VAL A 2 14.88 -5.61 11.76
N LYS A 3 14.10 -4.82 12.53
CA LYS A 3 14.48 -4.42 13.89
C LYS A 3 14.07 -5.54 14.85
N ILE A 4 15.04 -6.17 15.51
CA ILE A 4 14.80 -7.15 16.56
C ILE A 4 14.87 -6.40 17.89
N LYS A 5 13.75 -6.24 18.61
CA LYS A 5 13.76 -5.63 19.95
C LYS A 5 13.22 -6.58 21.03
N GLN A 6 13.97 -6.55 22.13
CA GLN A 6 13.70 -7.07 23.49
C GLN A 6 13.65 -8.59 23.69
N SER A 7 14.84 -9.19 23.58
CA SER A 7 15.32 -10.23 24.50
C SER A 7 16.85 -10.41 24.44
N LEU A 8 17.55 -9.74 23.49
CA LEU A 8 18.97 -10.00 23.19
C LEU A 8 19.90 -8.77 23.23
N GLY A 9 19.44 -7.58 23.65
CA GLY A 9 20.32 -6.42 23.91
C GLY A 9 21.08 -5.84 22.70
N LEU A 10 20.70 -6.15 21.46
CA LEU A 10 21.38 -5.68 20.25
C LEU A 10 20.43 -4.85 19.37
N GLU A 11 20.58 -3.53 19.36
CA GLU A 11 19.96 -2.66 18.36
C GLU A 11 20.82 -2.63 17.08
N THR A 12 20.76 -3.70 16.28
CA THR A 12 21.38 -3.70 14.95
C THR A 12 20.39 -4.16 13.89
N ILE A 13 20.24 -3.34 12.86
CA ILE A 13 19.41 -3.65 11.70
C ILE A 13 20.23 -4.54 10.76
N LEU A 14 19.84 -5.82 10.62
CA LEU A 14 20.58 -6.78 9.80
C LEU A 14 19.95 -7.00 8.41
N PRO A 15 20.77 -7.18 7.35
CA PRO A 15 20.31 -7.67 6.06
C PRO A 15 19.74 -9.10 6.17
N LEU A 16 18.72 -9.42 5.37
CA LEU A 16 18.03 -10.73 5.37
C LEU A 16 18.98 -11.94 5.25
N ARG A 17 20.08 -11.80 4.50
CA ARG A 17 21.10 -12.85 4.34
C ARG A 17 21.84 -13.21 5.64
N GLU A 18 22.02 -12.25 6.54
CA GLU A 18 22.77 -12.44 7.80
C GLU A 18 21.92 -13.03 8.93
N LEU A 19 20.58 -13.02 8.79
CA LEU A 19 19.67 -13.58 9.79
C LEU A 19 19.88 -15.08 10.00
N SER A 20 20.29 -15.80 8.94
CA SER A 20 20.61 -17.23 9.00
C SER A 20 21.70 -17.57 10.02
N LYS A 21 22.69 -16.68 10.19
CA LYS A 21 23.78 -16.83 11.17
C LYS A 21 23.30 -16.54 12.58
N VAL A 22 22.45 -15.53 12.77
CA VAL A 22 21.87 -15.17 14.07
C VAL A 22 20.99 -16.29 14.62
N PHE A 23 20.07 -16.84 13.82
CA PHE A 23 19.20 -17.93 14.27
C PHE A 23 19.99 -19.16 14.70
N LYS A 24 21.11 -19.46 14.00
CA LYS A 24 22.01 -20.56 14.35
C LYS A 24 22.74 -20.31 15.68
N LYS A 25 23.12 -19.05 15.95
CA LYS A 25 23.80 -18.64 17.21
C LYS A 25 22.90 -18.75 18.44
N TYR A 26 21.60 -18.47 18.31
CA TYR A 26 20.67 -18.39 19.46
C TYR A 26 19.72 -19.59 19.60
N ASN A 27 19.91 -20.65 18.79
CA ASN A 27 19.10 -21.88 18.81
C ASN A 27 17.57 -21.64 18.77
N LEU A 28 17.15 -20.59 18.07
CA LEU A 28 15.74 -20.23 17.89
C LEU A 28 15.14 -21.13 16.80
N GLN A 29 13.90 -21.61 16.98
CA GLN A 29 13.22 -22.44 15.98
C GLN A 29 13.06 -21.67 14.66
N LYS A 30 13.93 -22.00 13.70
CA LYS A 30 14.08 -21.35 12.39
C LYS A 30 12.77 -21.30 11.59
N LEU A 31 11.89 -22.29 11.75
CA LEU A 31 10.63 -22.40 11.02
C LEU A 31 9.55 -21.44 11.50
N ASN A 32 9.38 -21.24 12.81
CA ASN A 32 8.30 -20.41 13.33
C ASN A 32 8.51 -18.91 13.02
N TYR A 33 9.74 -18.41 13.17
CA TYR A 33 10.03 -16.99 12.93
C TYR A 33 10.05 -16.65 11.42
N LEU A 34 10.57 -17.56 10.59
CA LEU A 34 10.56 -17.38 9.14
C LEU A 34 9.14 -17.47 8.58
N ASN A 35 8.30 -18.38 9.10
CA ASN A 35 6.88 -18.44 8.75
C ASN A 35 6.14 -17.17 9.20
N ILE A 36 6.38 -16.67 10.42
CA ILE A 36 5.79 -15.40 10.88
C ILE A 36 6.24 -14.20 10.00
N LEU A 37 7.50 -14.17 9.57
CA LEU A 37 8.00 -13.13 8.65
C LEU A 37 7.43 -13.26 7.23
N MET A 38 7.33 -14.47 6.69
CA MET A 38 6.78 -14.71 5.36
C MET A 38 5.26 -14.53 5.31
N VAL A 39 4.54 -14.86 6.38
CA VAL A 39 3.09 -14.63 6.51
C VAL A 39 2.78 -13.13 6.66
N LYS A 40 3.66 -12.34 7.29
CA LYS A 40 3.48 -10.88 7.44
C LYS A 40 3.79 -10.07 6.18
N THR A 41 4.46 -10.64 5.19
CA THR A 41 4.74 -9.97 3.92
C THR A 41 4.30 -10.86 2.78
N LYS A 42 3.01 -10.81 2.43
CA LYS A 42 2.56 -11.36 1.14
C LYS A 42 3.34 -10.61 0.07
N LYS A 43 4.38 -11.25 -0.46
CA LYS A 43 5.29 -10.64 -1.42
C LYS A 43 4.69 -10.82 -2.80
N TYR A 44 4.13 -9.76 -3.34
CA TYR A 44 3.63 -9.74 -4.71
C TYR A 44 4.83 -9.84 -5.65
N THR A 45 4.85 -10.86 -6.50
CA THR A 45 5.99 -11.16 -7.39
C THR A 45 5.61 -11.12 -8.87
N THR A 46 4.33 -11.30 -9.18
CA THR A 46 3.83 -11.30 -10.56
C THR A 46 2.93 -10.09 -10.85
N LYS A 47 2.87 -9.69 -12.12
CA LYS A 47 1.93 -8.67 -12.60
C LYS A 47 0.48 -9.09 -12.34
N LYS A 48 0.20 -10.40 -12.50
CA LYS A 48 -1.12 -10.98 -12.24
C LYS A 48 -1.56 -10.81 -10.79
N GLU A 49 -0.71 -11.10 -9.82
CA GLU A 49 -1.04 -10.96 -8.39
C GLU A 49 -1.34 -9.50 -8.02
N VAL A 50 -0.53 -8.55 -8.51
CA VAL A 50 -0.74 -7.13 -8.23
C VAL A 50 -2.02 -6.62 -8.88
N THR A 51 -2.25 -6.98 -10.14
CA THR A 51 -3.48 -6.61 -10.86
C THR A 51 -4.72 -7.20 -10.19
N GLN A 52 -4.62 -8.44 -9.70
CA GLN A 52 -5.70 -9.10 -8.97
C GLN A 52 -6.02 -8.38 -7.65
N LEU A 53 -5.01 -7.93 -6.90
CA LEU A 53 -5.23 -7.12 -5.71
C LEU A 53 -5.95 -5.80 -6.05
N ALA A 54 -5.54 -5.12 -7.12
CA ALA A 54 -6.21 -3.88 -7.54
C ALA A 54 -7.67 -4.10 -7.96
N TYR A 55 -7.96 -5.26 -8.58
CA TYR A 55 -9.33 -5.66 -8.92
C TYR A 55 -10.18 -5.92 -7.67
N GLU A 56 -9.60 -6.57 -6.65
CA GLU A 56 -10.27 -6.80 -5.37
C GLU A 56 -10.59 -5.48 -4.65
N ILE A 57 -9.63 -4.55 -4.58
CA ILE A 57 -9.83 -3.19 -4.03
C ILE A 57 -10.96 -2.46 -4.77
N THR A 58 -10.98 -2.56 -6.11
CA THR A 58 -12.04 -2.00 -6.94
C THR A 58 -13.42 -2.57 -6.57
N GLY A 59 -13.51 -3.89 -6.33
CA GLY A 59 -14.72 -4.55 -5.87
C GLY A 59 -15.24 -3.97 -4.55
N PHE A 60 -14.36 -3.72 -3.58
CA PHE A 60 -14.75 -3.10 -2.30
C PHE A 60 -15.15 -1.63 -2.46
N ALA A 61 -14.46 -0.86 -3.29
CA ALA A 61 -14.86 0.52 -3.59
C ALA A 61 -16.25 0.59 -4.24
N ILE A 62 -16.59 -0.35 -5.14
CA ILE A 62 -17.94 -0.50 -5.68
C ILE A 62 -18.96 -0.81 -4.58
N LYS A 63 -18.62 -1.71 -3.64
CA LYS A 63 -19.50 -2.04 -2.51
C LYS A 63 -19.79 -0.81 -1.66
N VAL A 64 -18.76 -0.03 -1.31
CA VAL A 64 -18.90 1.23 -0.54
C VAL A 64 -19.78 2.23 -1.28
N HIS A 65 -19.51 2.46 -2.58
CA HIS A 65 -20.29 3.41 -3.38
C HIS A 65 -21.75 3.00 -3.54
N LYS A 66 -22.05 1.71 -3.71
CA LYS A 66 -23.42 1.20 -3.74
C LYS A 66 -24.17 1.42 -2.43
N ALA A 67 -23.47 1.34 -1.29
CA ALA A 67 -24.08 1.52 0.03
C ALA A 67 -24.36 2.98 0.36
N LEU A 68 -23.44 3.88 -0.02
CA LEU A 68 -23.48 5.29 0.40
C LEU A 68 -23.95 6.27 -0.68
N GLY A 69 -23.83 5.91 -1.95
CA GLY A 69 -23.98 6.83 -3.07
C GLY A 69 -22.89 7.92 -3.11
N PRO A 70 -22.94 8.83 -4.09
CA PRO A 70 -22.07 10.01 -4.16
C PRO A 70 -22.55 11.14 -3.22
N GLY A 71 -21.68 12.13 -2.97
CA GLY A 71 -22.04 13.39 -2.28
C GLY A 71 -21.51 13.52 -0.85
N LEU A 72 -20.76 12.54 -0.36
CA LEU A 72 -20.10 12.60 0.95
C LEU A 72 -18.67 13.12 0.82
N LEU A 73 -18.06 13.45 1.97
CA LEU A 73 -16.65 13.83 2.05
C LEU A 73 -15.75 12.64 1.69
N GLU A 74 -14.62 12.94 1.04
CA GLU A 74 -13.56 11.97 0.68
C GLU A 74 -13.14 11.10 1.86
N SER A 75 -12.95 11.70 3.03
CA SER A 75 -12.56 11.02 4.27
C SER A 75 -13.55 9.96 4.74
N ILE A 76 -14.83 10.09 4.38
CA ILE A 76 -15.85 9.08 4.72
C ILE A 76 -15.68 7.85 3.83
N TYR A 77 -15.50 8.05 2.52
CA TYR A 77 -15.24 6.94 1.60
C TYR A 77 -13.93 6.22 1.93
N GLU A 78 -12.90 6.96 2.34
CA GLU A 78 -11.62 6.39 2.79
C GLU A 78 -11.79 5.47 4.00
N GLN A 79 -12.49 5.94 5.04
CA GLN A 79 -12.75 5.14 6.24
C GLN A 79 -13.56 3.88 5.92
N CYS A 80 -14.58 4.00 5.08
CA CYS A 80 -15.40 2.85 4.68
C CYS A 80 -14.63 1.84 3.81
N LEU A 81 -13.82 2.32 2.87
CA LEU A 81 -13.01 1.44 2.02
C LEU A 81 -11.95 0.71 2.83
N LYS A 82 -11.27 1.41 3.75
CA LYS A 82 -10.35 0.79 4.69
C LYS A 82 -11.04 -0.30 5.50
N TYR A 83 -12.20 0.00 6.10
CA TYR A 83 -12.96 -0.97 6.87
C TYR A 83 -13.28 -2.23 6.06
N GLU A 84 -13.82 -2.08 4.85
CA GLU A 84 -14.13 -3.21 3.96
C GLU A 84 -12.90 -4.06 3.65
N LEU A 85 -11.76 -3.44 3.36
CA LEU A 85 -10.51 -4.15 3.11
C LEU A 85 -10.01 -4.89 4.37
N GLU A 86 -9.97 -4.23 5.52
CA GLU A 86 -9.49 -4.86 6.76
C GLU A 86 -10.38 -6.03 7.18
N GLN A 87 -11.72 -5.90 7.03
CA GLN A 87 -12.66 -7.00 7.31
C GLN A 87 -12.48 -8.21 6.38
N ASN A 88 -11.88 -8.00 5.20
CA ASN A 88 -11.59 -9.07 4.25
C ASN A 88 -10.12 -9.53 4.27
N GLY A 89 -9.39 -9.18 5.34
CA GLY A 89 -8.06 -9.72 5.63
C GLY A 89 -6.90 -9.02 4.90
N TYR A 90 -7.12 -7.83 4.36
CA TYR A 90 -6.05 -7.01 3.79
C TYR A 90 -5.38 -6.16 4.88
N ASP A 91 -4.06 -6.00 4.80
CA ASP A 91 -3.29 -5.01 5.55
C ASP A 91 -3.47 -3.64 4.89
N VAL A 92 -3.93 -2.64 5.65
CA VAL A 92 -4.22 -1.30 5.11
C VAL A 92 -3.58 -0.25 6.00
N LYS A 93 -2.64 0.51 5.43
CA LYS A 93 -2.09 1.71 6.07
C LYS A 93 -2.83 2.91 5.57
N GLN A 94 -3.36 3.72 6.49
CA GLN A 94 -4.17 4.89 6.20
C GLN A 94 -3.40 6.17 6.47
N GLN A 95 -3.56 7.19 5.63
CA GLN A 95 -2.95 8.52 5.77
C GLN A 95 -1.43 8.44 6.00
N LEU A 96 -0.78 7.55 5.23
CA LEU A 96 0.62 7.20 5.38
C LEU A 96 1.50 8.37 4.91
N VAL A 97 2.31 8.90 5.83
CA VAL A 97 3.31 9.92 5.51
C VAL A 97 4.33 9.37 4.53
N VAL A 98 4.54 10.09 3.43
CA VAL A 98 5.57 9.78 2.46
C VAL A 98 6.77 10.68 2.74
N LYS A 99 7.92 10.04 2.95
CA LYS A 99 9.18 10.76 3.14
C LYS A 99 9.67 11.32 1.81
N ILE A 100 10.20 12.55 1.87
CA ILE A 100 10.82 13.21 0.73
C ILE A 100 12.28 13.44 1.10
N ASP A 101 13.14 12.73 0.38
CA ASP A 101 14.59 12.93 0.47
C ASP A 101 14.99 13.94 -0.60
N TYR A 102 15.37 15.15 -0.18
CA TYR A 102 15.90 16.16 -1.08
C TYR A 102 17.40 16.37 -0.80
N TYR A 103 18.24 15.61 -1.49
CA TYR A 103 19.68 15.52 -1.22
C TYR A 103 19.95 15.14 0.24
N ASP A 104 20.61 16.02 1.00
CA ASP A 104 20.96 15.81 2.40
C ASP A 104 19.88 16.34 3.37
N LEU A 105 18.76 16.86 2.85
CA LEU A 105 17.64 17.35 3.63
C LEU A 105 16.53 16.30 3.72
N GLU A 106 16.33 15.76 4.92
CA GLU A 106 15.11 15.02 5.25
C GLU A 106 14.00 16.03 5.54
N LEU A 107 13.02 16.12 4.64
CA LEU A 107 11.89 17.03 4.80
C LEU A 107 10.80 16.37 5.64
N GLU A 108 10.41 17.04 6.73
CA GLU A 108 9.10 16.79 7.35
C GLU A 108 8.03 17.35 6.42
N SER A 109 7.26 16.46 5.79
CA SER A 109 6.17 16.85 4.90
C SER A 109 4.85 16.26 5.36
N ASP A 110 3.77 17.03 5.19
CA ASP A 110 2.40 16.57 5.38
C ASP A 110 1.88 15.74 4.21
N LEU A 111 2.77 15.34 3.30
CA LEU A 111 2.45 14.56 2.13
C LEU A 111 2.03 13.16 2.57
N ARG A 112 0.75 12.84 2.36
CA ARG A 112 0.14 11.58 2.77
C ARG A 112 -0.54 10.94 1.57
N ILE A 113 -0.47 9.62 1.53
CA ILE A 113 -1.36 8.82 0.68
C ILE A 113 -2.54 8.35 1.51
N ASP A 114 -3.71 8.27 0.88
CA ASP A 114 -4.92 7.87 1.59
C ASP A 114 -4.79 6.44 2.09
N LEU A 115 -4.57 5.46 1.20
CA LEU A 115 -4.37 4.07 1.60
C LEU A 115 -3.16 3.41 0.90
N LEU A 116 -2.45 2.55 1.63
CA LEU A 116 -1.53 1.56 1.08
C LEU A 116 -2.00 0.16 1.48
N VAL A 117 -2.37 -0.64 0.48
CA VAL A 117 -2.94 -1.98 0.67
C VAL A 117 -1.87 -3.05 0.43
N ASN A 118 -1.69 -3.94 1.40
CA ASN A 118 -0.70 -5.02 1.46
C ASN A 118 0.72 -4.59 1.05
N ASP A 119 1.13 -3.37 1.42
CA ASP A 119 2.42 -2.79 1.02
C ASP A 119 2.66 -2.88 -0.51
N CYS A 120 1.61 -2.83 -1.34
CA CYS A 120 1.71 -3.10 -2.77
C CYS A 120 0.93 -2.11 -3.65
N VAL A 121 -0.34 -1.86 -3.35
CA VAL A 121 -1.19 -0.97 -4.17
C VAL A 121 -1.47 0.32 -3.38
N VAL A 122 -1.10 1.46 -3.96
CA VAL A 122 -1.44 2.78 -3.43
C VAL A 122 -2.85 3.15 -3.89
N VAL A 123 -3.71 3.61 -2.99
CA VAL A 123 -5.06 4.09 -3.34
C VAL A 123 -5.14 5.56 -2.98
N GLU A 124 -5.49 6.37 -3.97
CA GLU A 124 -5.78 7.80 -3.83
C GLU A 124 -7.28 7.98 -4.11
N LEU A 125 -8.01 8.48 -3.12
CA LEU A 125 -9.43 8.74 -3.21
C LEU A 125 -9.65 10.20 -3.56
N LYS A 126 -10.74 10.45 -4.29
CA LYS A 126 -11.27 11.78 -4.54
C LYS A 126 -12.78 11.78 -4.35
N ALA A 127 -13.34 12.91 -3.95
CA ALA A 127 -14.79 13.15 -3.97
C ALA A 127 -15.10 14.53 -4.58
N ILE A 128 -14.64 14.73 -5.82
CA ILE A 128 -14.68 16.03 -6.52
C ILE A 128 -15.37 15.91 -7.87
N GLU A 129 -15.83 17.01 -8.45
CA GLU A 129 -16.56 16.99 -9.71
C GLU A 129 -15.74 16.41 -10.87
N ASN A 130 -14.48 16.85 -11.03
CA ASN A 130 -13.63 16.47 -12.14
C ASN A 130 -12.24 16.05 -11.67
N LEU A 131 -11.79 14.88 -12.14
CA LEU A 131 -10.39 14.49 -12.01
C LEU A 131 -9.54 15.25 -13.02
N LEU A 132 -8.55 15.98 -12.53
CA LEU A 132 -7.56 16.68 -13.35
C LEU A 132 -6.30 15.82 -13.53
N PRO A 133 -5.53 16.00 -14.62
CA PRO A 133 -4.28 15.26 -14.84
C PRO A 133 -3.27 15.36 -13.69
N ILE A 134 -3.32 16.44 -12.90
CA ILE A 134 -2.42 16.62 -11.75
C ILE A 134 -2.66 15.56 -10.66
N HIS A 135 -3.88 15.05 -10.49
CA HIS A 135 -4.17 14.00 -9.50
C HIS A 135 -3.50 12.68 -9.88
N GLU A 136 -3.43 12.36 -11.19
CA GLU A 136 -2.70 11.18 -11.68
C GLU A 136 -1.19 11.35 -11.50
N ALA A 137 -0.67 12.55 -11.80
CA ALA A 137 0.75 12.87 -11.60
C ALA A 137 1.16 12.80 -10.12
N GLN A 138 0.28 13.24 -9.21
CA GLN A 138 0.46 13.14 -7.77
C GLN A 138 0.55 11.67 -7.33
N LEU A 139 -0.41 10.84 -7.72
CA LEU A 139 -0.39 9.41 -7.40
C LEU A 139 0.88 8.72 -7.94
N LEU A 140 1.27 9.01 -9.19
CA LEU A 140 2.52 8.48 -9.78
C LEU A 140 3.76 8.88 -8.96
N THR A 141 3.79 10.11 -8.45
CA THR A 141 4.89 10.60 -7.61
C THR A 141 4.96 9.81 -6.30
N TYR A 142 3.82 9.59 -5.65
CA TYR A 142 3.74 8.81 -4.41
C TYR A 142 4.15 7.36 -4.61
N MET A 143 3.68 6.74 -5.69
CA MET A 143 4.08 5.38 -6.06
C MET A 143 5.59 5.26 -6.25
N LYS A 144 6.24 6.26 -6.85
CA LYS A 144 7.70 6.27 -7.06
C LYS A 144 8.47 6.43 -5.75
N LEU A 145 8.07 7.39 -4.91
CA LEU A 145 8.68 7.62 -3.60
C LEU A 145 8.58 6.37 -2.70
N LEU A 146 7.44 5.67 -2.75
CA LEU A 146 7.20 4.46 -1.98
C LEU A 146 7.68 3.17 -2.66
N GLN A 147 8.18 3.26 -3.90
CA GLN A 147 8.61 2.12 -4.73
C GLN A 147 7.53 1.06 -4.91
N ARG A 148 6.28 1.49 -5.12
CA ARG A 148 5.12 0.61 -5.30
C ARG A 148 4.74 0.50 -6.78
N PRO A 149 4.42 -0.71 -7.26
CA PRO A 149 4.24 -0.98 -8.68
C PRO A 149 2.93 -0.42 -9.25
N GLN A 150 1.87 -0.38 -8.46
CA GLN A 150 0.54 -0.05 -8.95
C GLN A 150 -0.19 0.92 -8.00
N GLY A 151 -1.02 1.77 -8.59
CA GLY A 151 -1.91 2.68 -7.89
C GLY A 151 -3.32 2.64 -8.45
N LEU A 152 -4.27 3.10 -7.64
CA LEU A 152 -5.68 3.30 -8.00
C LEU A 152 -6.08 4.73 -7.64
N LEU A 153 -6.47 5.52 -8.63
CA LEU A 153 -7.14 6.79 -8.41
C LEU A 153 -8.66 6.58 -8.53
N ILE A 154 -9.40 6.85 -7.45
CA ILE A 154 -10.83 6.54 -7.35
C ILE A 154 -11.60 7.82 -7.01
N ASN A 155 -12.42 8.32 -7.94
CA ASN A 155 -13.33 9.42 -7.64
C ASN A 155 -14.73 8.92 -7.28
N PHE A 156 -15.15 9.12 -6.02
CA PHE A 156 -16.46 8.70 -5.50
C PHE A 156 -17.59 9.67 -5.86
N ASN A 157 -17.29 10.89 -6.29
CA ASN A 157 -18.31 11.83 -6.75
C ASN A 157 -18.73 11.53 -8.20
N THR A 158 -19.44 10.42 -8.37
CA THR A 158 -19.91 9.90 -9.66
C THR A 158 -21.18 9.07 -9.49
N LEU A 159 -21.96 8.95 -10.55
CA LEU A 159 -23.08 8.00 -10.62
C LEU A 159 -22.63 6.57 -10.92
N ASN A 160 -21.44 6.41 -11.52
CA ASN A 160 -20.88 5.10 -11.82
C ASN A 160 -19.39 5.07 -11.48
N ILE A 161 -19.08 4.41 -10.36
CA ILE A 161 -17.72 4.35 -9.84
C ILE A 161 -16.76 3.53 -10.69
N THR A 162 -17.23 2.56 -11.48
CA THR A 162 -16.33 1.80 -12.36
C THR A 162 -15.77 2.65 -13.51
N LYS A 163 -16.46 3.74 -13.88
CA LYS A 163 -16.01 4.70 -14.90
C LYS A 163 -15.09 5.79 -14.35
N SER A 164 -15.07 5.99 -13.03
CA SER A 164 -14.26 7.03 -12.38
C SER A 164 -12.96 6.50 -11.77
N MET A 165 -12.75 5.18 -11.80
CA MET A 165 -11.51 4.55 -11.37
C MET A 165 -10.48 4.54 -12.48
N LYS A 166 -9.24 4.87 -12.13
CA LYS A 166 -8.08 4.84 -13.02
C LYS A 166 -6.97 4.01 -12.39
N PRO A 167 -6.71 2.78 -12.88
CA PRO A 167 -5.54 2.03 -12.50
C PRO A 167 -4.29 2.61 -13.18
N ILE A 168 -3.21 2.74 -12.42
CA ILE A 168 -1.94 3.29 -12.91
C ILE A 168 -0.82 2.32 -12.53
N VAL A 169 0.10 2.09 -13.46
CA VAL A 169 1.32 1.28 -13.24
C VAL A 169 2.56 2.09 -13.58
N ASN A 170 3.71 1.70 -13.02
CA ASN A 170 4.99 2.38 -13.24
C ASN A 170 6.13 1.38 -13.53
N GLU A 171 7.37 1.86 -13.52
CA GLU A 171 8.57 1.06 -13.79
C GLU A 171 8.78 -0.12 -12.83
N TYR A 172 8.25 -0.06 -11.61
CA TYR A 172 8.35 -1.18 -10.66
C TYR A 172 7.41 -2.32 -11.05
N PHE A 173 6.26 -2.02 -11.64
CA PHE A 173 5.35 -3.04 -12.20
C PHE A 173 5.98 -3.77 -13.39
N ALA A 174 6.69 -3.04 -14.26
CA ALA A 174 7.37 -3.62 -15.41
C ALA A 174 8.46 -4.63 -15.03
N ARG A 175 9.00 -4.54 -13.81
CA ARG A 175 10.02 -5.47 -13.27
C ARG A 175 9.42 -6.74 -12.64
N LEU A 176 8.10 -6.82 -12.49
CA LEU A 176 7.43 -8.02 -11.99
C LEU A 176 7.44 -9.12 -13.04
N ILE A 177 7.38 -10.36 -12.56
CA ILE A 177 7.25 -11.56 -13.41
C ILE A 177 5.86 -11.52 -14.08
N ASP A 178 5.75 -12.00 -15.32
CA ASP A 178 4.45 -12.11 -15.99
C ASP A 178 3.52 -13.14 -15.32
#